data_AF-A0A9J6F8V1-F1
#
_entry.id   AF-A0A9J6F8V1-F1
#
_cell.length_a   1.000
_cell.length_b   1.000
_cell.length_c   1.000
_cell.angle_alpha   90.00
_cell.angle_beta   90.00
_cell.angle_gamma   90.00
#
_symmetry.space_group_name_H-M   'P 1'
#
loop_
_entity.id
_entity.type
_entity.pdbx_description
1 polymer ?
#
loop_
_entity_poly.entity_id
_entity_poly.type
_entity_poly.pdbx_seq_one_letter_code
_entity_poly.pdbx_strand_id
1 'polypeptide(L)'
;MCAAPGSKTAQILEMLQVRHCDIPAGLVVANDLHNKRSYMLVHQANRLKSAGCIVTNHDAAIMPNIYLTKQTRILRRGLELLVSGGRLVYSTCSMNPVEDEAVLANILQQCEGTVELVEAKDILPGLVCSPGLTTWKIANRNLDLYSSFDEVPVMYHTQIRPHMFPPPPEVAEELHLERWTCLQLSVNDATSNGTE
;
A
#
# COMPACT_ATOMS: atom_id res chain seq x y z
N MET A 1 0.07 4.94 -7.04
CA MET A 1 -0.90 5.23 -8.12
C MET A 1 -1.77 6.49 -7.89
N CYS A 2 -1.64 7.20 -6.76
CA CYS A 2 -2.23 8.53 -6.54
C CYS A 2 -1.11 9.49 -6.13
N ALA A 3 -0.15 9.73 -7.03
CA ALA A 3 1.16 10.23 -6.66
C ALA A 3 1.21 11.76 -6.38
N ALA A 4 0.28 12.56 -6.89
CA ALA A 4 0.32 14.01 -6.70
C ALA A 4 -0.15 14.41 -5.28
N PRO A 5 0.33 15.52 -4.69
CA PRO A 5 1.13 16.60 -5.30
C PRO A 5 2.61 16.27 -5.52
N GLY A 6 3.07 15.07 -5.16
CA GLY A 6 4.38 14.56 -5.54
C GLY A 6 5.44 14.54 -4.46
N SER A 7 5.16 14.95 -3.22
CA SER A 7 6.19 15.01 -2.15
C SER A 7 6.80 13.65 -1.82
N LYS A 8 6.00 12.59 -1.74
CA LYS A 8 6.50 11.21 -1.54
C LYS A 8 7.25 10.70 -2.77
N THR A 9 6.74 10.99 -3.97
CA THR A 9 7.40 10.67 -5.25
C THR A 9 8.77 11.36 -5.35
N ALA A 10 8.87 12.62 -4.90
CA ALA A 10 10.11 13.38 -4.85
C ALA A 10 11.12 12.72 -3.91
N GLN A 11 10.73 12.36 -2.69
CA GLN A 11 11.60 11.65 -1.74
C GLN A 11 12.13 10.32 -2.30
N ILE A 12 11.28 9.54 -2.99
CA ILE A 12 11.70 8.29 -3.64
C ILE A 12 12.66 8.57 -4.80
N LEU A 13 12.40 9.59 -5.63
CA LEU A 13 13.29 9.98 -6.73
C LEU A 13 14.64 10.50 -6.23
N GLU A 14 14.64 11.31 -5.17
CA GLU A 14 15.84 11.80 -4.50
C GLU A 14 16.66 10.62 -3.98
N MET A 15 16.05 9.64 -3.29
CA MET A 15 16.73 8.42 -2.83
C MET A 15 17.32 7.57 -3.97
N LEU A 16 16.63 7.49 -5.12
CA LEU A 16 17.16 6.81 -6.32
C LEU A 16 18.30 7.60 -7.00
N GLN A 17 18.37 8.92 -6.79
CA GLN A 17 19.43 9.81 -7.28
C GLN A 17 20.62 9.97 -6.31
N VAL A 18 20.49 9.58 -5.02
CA VAL A 18 21.60 9.60 -4.04
C VAL A 18 22.80 8.76 -4.51
N ARG A 19 22.57 7.77 -5.39
CA ARG A 19 23.65 7.07 -6.08
C ARG A 19 24.05 7.88 -7.32
N HIS A 20 25.16 8.61 -7.22
CA HIS A 20 25.82 9.32 -8.32
C HIS A 20 26.26 8.34 -9.43
N CYS A 21 25.33 7.99 -10.32
CA CYS A 21 25.53 7.11 -11.46
C CYS A 21 24.74 7.67 -12.65
N ASP A 22 25.27 7.56 -13.87
CA ASP A 22 24.63 8.08 -15.09
C ASP A 22 23.32 7.36 -15.46
N ILE A 23 23.02 6.25 -14.77
CA ILE A 23 21.81 5.45 -14.92
C ILE A 23 21.12 5.39 -13.53
N PRO A 24 19.84 5.80 -13.40
CA PRO A 24 19.13 5.73 -12.13
C PRO A 24 18.98 4.28 -11.68
N ALA A 25 19.19 4.02 -10.39
CA ALA A 25 19.20 2.66 -9.82
C ALA A 25 17.82 1.95 -9.79
N GLY A 26 16.77 2.59 -10.32
CA GLY A 26 15.41 2.08 -10.37
C GLY A 26 14.48 3.02 -11.13
N LEU A 27 13.25 2.55 -11.36
CA LEU A 27 12.21 3.25 -12.12
C LEU A 27 10.99 3.52 -11.25
N VAL A 28 10.57 4.79 -11.15
CA VAL A 28 9.35 5.19 -10.45
C VAL A 28 8.21 5.37 -11.45
N VAL A 29 7.10 4.66 -11.26
CA VAL A 29 5.88 4.84 -12.04
C VAL A 29 4.85 5.63 -11.22
N ALA A 30 4.70 6.91 -11.54
CA ALA A 30 3.87 7.87 -10.82
C ALA A 30 2.53 8.12 -11.54
N ASN A 31 1.51 7.34 -11.24
CA ASN A 31 0.14 7.58 -11.74
C ASN A 31 -0.62 8.61 -10.89
N ASP A 32 -1.49 9.42 -11.51
CA ASP A 32 -2.60 10.15 -10.86
C ASP A 32 -3.82 10.19 -11.82
N LEU A 33 -5.04 10.15 -11.29
CA LEU A 33 -6.29 10.20 -12.07
C LEU A 33 -6.55 11.59 -12.68
N HIS A 34 -6.07 12.67 -12.08
CA HIS A 34 -6.43 14.02 -12.53
C HIS A 34 -5.32 14.62 -13.38
N ASN A 35 -5.66 15.06 -14.60
CA ASN A 35 -4.75 15.77 -15.51
C ASN A 35 -3.97 16.92 -14.81
N LYS A 36 -4.68 17.78 -14.08
CA LYS A 36 -4.06 18.92 -13.35
C LYS A 36 -3.07 18.49 -12.27
N ARG A 37 -3.32 17.35 -11.60
CA ARG A 37 -2.45 16.75 -10.58
C ARG A 37 -1.25 16.03 -11.19
N SER A 38 -1.47 15.33 -12.31
CA SER A 38 -0.41 14.73 -13.12
C SER A 38 0.60 15.78 -13.61
N TYR A 39 0.13 16.97 -13.98
CA TYR A 39 1.00 18.08 -14.37
C TYR A 39 1.93 18.55 -13.24
N MET A 40 1.46 18.51 -11.98
CA MET A 40 2.31 18.78 -10.81
C MET A 40 3.41 17.73 -10.66
N LEU A 41 3.12 16.45 -10.93
CA LEU A 41 4.13 15.39 -10.91
C LEU A 41 5.21 15.57 -11.98
N VAL A 42 4.83 15.92 -13.21
CA VAL A 42 5.77 16.24 -14.29
C VAL A 42 6.67 17.42 -13.89
N HIS A 43 6.07 18.48 -13.31
CA HIS A 43 6.84 19.64 -12.83
C HIS A 43 7.81 19.27 -11.69
N GLN A 44 7.43 18.40 -10.76
CA GLN A 44 8.33 17.93 -9.70
C GLN A 44 9.47 17.04 -10.24
N ALA A 45 9.17 16.10 -11.13
CA ALA A 45 10.18 15.23 -11.75
C ALA A 45 11.22 16.04 -12.55
N ASN A 46 10.76 17.03 -13.33
CA ASN A 46 11.63 17.97 -14.04
C ASN A 46 12.47 18.83 -13.08
N ARG A 47 11.90 19.30 -11.96
CA ARG A 47 12.63 20.09 -10.95
C ARG A 47 13.77 19.29 -10.29
N LEU A 48 13.57 17.99 -10.10
CA LEU A 48 14.59 17.06 -9.59
C LEU A 48 15.56 16.56 -10.68
N LYS A 49 15.34 16.91 -11.96
CA LYS A 49 16.11 16.44 -13.12
C LYS A 49 16.23 14.90 -13.18
N SER A 50 15.21 14.17 -12.73
CA SER A 50 15.28 12.71 -12.67
C SER A 50 14.82 12.07 -13.98
N ALA A 51 15.70 11.28 -14.60
CA ALA A 51 15.37 10.42 -15.74
C ALA A 51 14.65 9.11 -15.32
N GLY A 52 14.62 8.79 -14.02
CA GLY A 52 14.06 7.55 -13.48
C GLY A 52 12.55 7.60 -13.16
N CYS A 53 11.78 8.49 -13.81
CA CYS A 53 10.36 8.69 -13.51
C CYS A 53 9.48 8.62 -14.77
N ILE A 54 8.47 7.75 -14.75
CA ILE A 54 7.38 7.75 -15.73
C ILE A 54 6.11 8.25 -15.03
N VAL A 55 5.61 9.41 -15.45
CA VAL A 55 4.31 9.91 -15.02
C VAL A 55 3.22 9.32 -15.92
N THR A 56 2.21 8.70 -15.30
CA THR A 56 1.02 8.19 -15.99
C THR A 56 -0.19 8.97 -15.55
N ASN A 57 -1.14 9.16 -16.48
CA ASN A 57 -2.41 9.79 -16.21
C ASN A 57 -3.50 8.84 -16.69
N HIS A 58 -3.82 7.90 -15.81
CA HIS A 58 -4.85 6.91 -16.01
C HIS A 58 -5.74 6.91 -14.78
N ASP A 59 -7.03 6.62 -14.98
CA ASP A 59 -7.84 6.21 -13.84
C ASP A 59 -7.24 4.92 -13.26
N ALA A 60 -6.66 5.00 -12.07
CA ALA A 60 -6.21 3.84 -11.32
C ALA A 60 -7.39 3.02 -10.76
N ALA A 61 -8.63 3.39 -11.16
CA ALA A 61 -9.82 2.56 -11.11
C ALA A 61 -10.18 1.84 -12.44
N ILE A 62 -9.55 2.17 -13.57
CA ILE A 62 -9.70 1.44 -14.84
C ILE A 62 -8.45 0.62 -15.17
N MET A 63 -7.26 1.06 -14.73
CA MET A 63 -6.32 0.13 -14.11
C MET A 63 -7.00 -0.38 -12.83
N PRO A 64 -7.03 -1.68 -12.50
CA PRO A 64 -8.24 -2.29 -11.90
C PRO A 64 -8.76 -1.72 -10.54
N ASN A 65 -9.64 -0.70 -10.58
CA ASN A 65 -10.71 -0.21 -9.64
C ASN A 65 -10.31 0.26 -8.20
N ILE A 66 -10.78 1.45 -7.68
CA ILE A 66 -10.48 2.08 -6.31
C ILE A 66 -11.69 2.32 -5.31
N TYR A 67 -11.62 1.82 -4.04
CA TYR A 67 -12.46 1.92 -2.79
C TYR A 67 -12.16 0.69 -1.87
N LEU A 68 -11.34 0.74 -0.81
CA LEU A 68 -10.99 -0.42 0.07
C LEU A 68 -10.72 -1.77 -0.64
N THR A 69 -11.74 -2.60 -0.95
CA THR A 69 -11.75 -3.66 -2.01
C THR A 69 -10.88 -3.36 -3.23
N LYS A 70 -10.71 -2.09 -3.48
CA LYS A 70 -10.22 -1.52 -4.68
C LYS A 70 -8.97 -0.63 -4.41
N GLN A 71 -8.70 -0.16 -3.17
CA GLN A 71 -7.30 0.12 -2.73
C GLN A 71 -6.48 -1.19 -2.75
N THR A 72 -7.07 -2.26 -2.21
CA THR A 72 -6.65 -3.65 -2.36
C THR A 72 -6.34 -3.97 -3.83
N ARG A 73 -7.22 -3.69 -4.80
CA ARG A 73 -6.91 -4.02 -6.21
C ARG A 73 -5.80 -3.18 -6.84
N ILE A 74 -5.63 -1.90 -6.49
CA ILE A 74 -4.41 -1.13 -6.84
C ILE A 74 -3.16 -1.88 -6.37
N LEU A 75 -3.18 -2.30 -5.11
CA LEU A 75 -2.05 -2.91 -4.45
C LEU A 75 -1.74 -4.29 -5.02
N ARG A 76 -2.77 -5.15 -5.13
CA ARG A 76 -2.73 -6.43 -5.85
C ARG A 76 -2.16 -6.27 -7.25
N ARG A 77 -2.60 -5.26 -8.01
CA ARG A 77 -2.08 -5.06 -9.37
C ARG A 77 -0.62 -4.61 -9.37
N GLY A 78 -0.20 -3.86 -8.36
CA GLY A 78 1.21 -3.54 -8.16
C GLY A 78 2.06 -4.78 -7.86
N LEU A 79 1.53 -5.73 -7.09
CA LEU A 79 2.16 -7.02 -6.79
C LEU A 79 2.21 -7.94 -8.03
N GLU A 80 1.12 -8.05 -8.79
CA GLU A 80 1.04 -8.79 -10.06
C GLU A 80 1.99 -8.25 -11.15
N LEU A 81 2.47 -7.01 -11.01
CA LEU A 81 3.44 -6.36 -11.89
C LEU A 81 4.87 -6.37 -11.33
N LEU A 82 5.05 -6.87 -10.11
CA LEU A 82 6.33 -6.95 -9.43
C LEU A 82 7.05 -8.23 -9.88
N VAL A 83 8.35 -8.12 -10.12
CA VAL A 83 9.20 -9.32 -10.26
C VAL A 83 9.36 -9.99 -8.90
N SER A 84 9.63 -11.29 -8.90
CA SER A 84 9.99 -12.00 -7.67
C SER A 84 11.26 -11.44 -7.03
N GLY A 85 11.31 -11.42 -5.70
CA GLY A 85 12.29 -10.66 -4.90
C GLY A 85 12.18 -9.13 -5.04
N GLY A 86 11.32 -8.66 -5.93
CA GLY A 86 10.97 -7.25 -6.09
C GLY A 86 10.12 -6.78 -4.93
N ARG A 87 10.16 -5.46 -4.68
CA ARG A 87 9.59 -4.88 -3.47
C ARG A 87 8.72 -3.64 -3.73
N LEU A 88 7.51 -3.61 -3.16
CA LEU A 88 6.49 -2.58 -3.36
C LEU A 88 6.19 -1.84 -2.06
N VAL A 89 6.23 -0.50 -2.06
CA VAL A 89 5.87 0.31 -0.88
C VAL A 89 4.39 0.73 -0.96
N TYR A 90 3.59 0.38 0.05
CA TYR A 90 2.24 0.93 0.24
C TYR A 90 2.31 2.12 1.20
N SER A 91 1.60 3.20 0.89
CA SER A 91 1.53 4.37 1.78
C SER A 91 0.27 5.18 1.50
N THR A 92 -0.38 5.66 2.57
CA THR A 92 -1.53 6.55 2.51
C THR A 92 -1.18 7.93 3.11
N CYS A 93 -2.20 8.75 3.34
CA CYS A 93 -2.14 9.95 4.18
C CYS A 93 -3.26 9.94 5.23
N SER A 94 -3.71 8.74 5.60
CA SER A 94 -4.74 8.51 6.59
C SER A 94 -4.10 8.03 7.90
N MET A 95 -4.92 7.90 8.93
CA MET A 95 -4.63 7.13 10.15
C MET A 95 -5.84 6.23 10.47
N ASN A 96 -6.58 5.85 9.43
CA ASN A 96 -7.81 5.09 9.53
C ASN A 96 -7.48 3.62 9.25
N PRO A 97 -7.58 2.70 10.21
CA PRO A 97 -7.20 1.31 10.01
C PRO A 97 -8.04 0.59 8.94
N VAL A 98 -9.18 1.15 8.55
CA VAL A 98 -9.98 0.69 7.40
C VAL A 98 -9.30 0.97 6.06
N GLU A 99 -8.49 2.03 5.95
CA GLU A 99 -7.75 2.42 4.74
C GLU A 99 -6.29 1.94 4.74
N ASP A 100 -5.81 1.51 5.91
CA ASP A 100 -4.46 1.04 6.20
C ASP A 100 -4.49 -0.46 6.58
N GLU A 101 -4.56 -0.83 7.87
CA GLU A 101 -4.45 -2.21 8.38
C GLU A 101 -5.34 -3.23 7.63
N ALA A 102 -6.62 -2.91 7.46
CA ALA A 102 -7.58 -3.73 6.74
C ALA A 102 -7.20 -3.98 5.27
N VAL A 103 -6.47 -3.05 4.63
CA VAL A 103 -6.10 -3.16 3.21
C VAL A 103 -4.97 -4.17 3.00
N LEU A 104 -3.89 -4.13 3.78
CA LEU A 104 -2.84 -5.17 3.65
C LEU A 104 -3.28 -6.49 4.25
N ALA A 105 -4.02 -6.53 5.37
CA ALA A 105 -4.55 -7.78 5.91
C ALA A 105 -5.39 -8.55 4.88
N ASN A 106 -6.24 -7.85 4.13
CA ASN A 106 -7.02 -8.41 3.02
C ASN A 106 -6.15 -8.83 1.82
N ILE A 107 -5.02 -8.16 1.57
CA ILE A 107 -4.10 -8.53 0.49
C ILE A 107 -3.26 -9.75 0.82
N LEU A 108 -2.69 -9.82 2.01
CA LEU A 108 -1.82 -10.93 2.40
C LEU A 108 -2.61 -12.25 2.44
N GLN A 109 -3.85 -12.23 2.96
CA GLN A 109 -4.77 -13.36 2.88
C GLN A 109 -5.08 -13.78 1.43
N GLN A 110 -5.26 -12.82 0.51
CA GLN A 110 -5.46 -13.12 -0.92
C GLN A 110 -4.20 -13.58 -1.65
N CYS A 111 -3.02 -13.35 -1.07
CA CYS A 111 -1.73 -13.71 -1.64
C CYS A 111 -1.18 -15.05 -1.12
N GLU A 112 -1.81 -15.69 -0.13
CA GLU A 112 -1.50 -17.07 0.33
C GLU A 112 0.01 -17.31 0.52
N GLY A 113 0.69 -16.39 1.22
CA GLY A 113 2.13 -16.49 1.50
C GLY A 113 3.09 -16.12 0.35
N THR A 114 2.59 -15.84 -0.86
CA THR A 114 3.42 -15.33 -1.99
C THR A 114 3.94 -13.91 -1.75
N VAL A 115 3.37 -13.20 -0.77
CA VAL A 115 3.72 -11.82 -0.42
C VAL A 115 3.87 -11.68 1.08
N GLU A 116 4.97 -11.06 1.52
CA GLU A 116 5.31 -10.85 2.93
C GLU A 116 5.49 -9.37 3.30
N LEU A 117 5.32 -9.06 4.58
CA LEU A 117 5.57 -7.74 5.16
C LEU A 117 7.05 -7.60 5.55
N VAL A 118 7.77 -6.66 4.91
CA VAL A 118 9.17 -6.35 5.22
C VAL A 118 9.29 -4.98 5.90
N GLU A 119 10.00 -4.92 7.02
CA GLU A 119 10.27 -3.69 7.76
C GLU A 119 11.07 -2.67 6.92
N ALA A 120 10.54 -1.46 6.73
CA ALA A 120 11.28 -0.40 6.03
C ALA A 120 12.45 0.18 6.84
N LYS A 121 12.60 -0.19 8.13
CA LYS A 121 13.63 0.35 9.03
C LYS A 121 15.05 0.04 8.55
N ASP A 122 15.25 -1.13 7.94
CA ASP A 122 16.53 -1.57 7.36
C ASP A 122 16.93 -0.77 6.11
N ILE A 123 15.96 -0.08 5.50
CA ILE A 123 16.11 0.69 4.26
C ILE A 123 16.19 2.18 4.57
N LEU A 124 15.48 2.61 5.61
CA LEU A 124 15.27 4.02 6.00
C LEU A 124 15.74 4.25 7.45
N PRO A 125 17.07 4.24 7.71
CA PRO A 125 17.61 4.50 9.03
C PRO A 125 17.20 5.90 9.52
N GLY A 126 16.55 5.95 10.68
CA GLY A 126 16.01 7.18 11.28
C GLY A 126 14.51 7.41 11.05
N LEU A 127 13.82 6.52 10.32
CA LEU A 127 12.37 6.56 10.19
C LEU A 127 11.70 6.19 11.54
N VAL A 128 10.84 7.08 12.05
CA VAL A 128 10.09 6.85 13.29
C VAL A 128 8.85 6.03 12.98
N CYS A 129 8.75 4.87 13.65
CA CYS A 129 7.72 3.86 13.45
C CYS A 129 6.99 3.57 14.78
N SER A 130 5.71 3.22 14.69
CA SER A 130 4.76 2.91 15.78
C SER A 130 4.05 1.58 15.46
N PRO A 131 3.91 0.63 16.40
CA PRO A 131 3.29 -0.68 16.11
C PRO A 131 1.92 -0.58 15.43
N GLY A 132 1.62 -1.55 14.56
CA GLY A 132 0.33 -1.64 13.88
C GLY A 132 -0.85 -1.88 14.81
N LEU A 133 -2.03 -1.42 14.42
CA LEU A 133 -3.24 -1.73 15.15
C LEU A 133 -3.67 -3.18 14.86
N THR A 134 -3.52 -4.06 15.84
CA THR A 134 -4.06 -5.43 15.76
C THR A 134 -5.57 -5.48 16.00
N THR A 135 -6.15 -4.43 16.59
CA THR A 135 -7.59 -4.31 16.87
C THR A 135 -8.07 -2.88 16.67
N TRP A 136 -9.23 -2.70 16.04
CA TRP A 136 -9.88 -1.42 15.84
C TRP A 136 -11.41 -1.55 15.80
N LYS A 137 -12.12 -0.42 15.90
CA LYS A 137 -13.58 -0.33 15.78
C LYS A 137 -13.96 0.50 14.56
N ILE A 138 -15.13 0.23 13.99
CA ILE A 138 -15.64 0.95 12.82
C ILE A 138 -16.79 1.86 13.25
N ALA A 139 -16.71 3.14 12.91
CA ALA A 139 -17.81 4.08 13.06
C ALA A 139 -18.69 4.09 11.80
N ASN A 140 -20.02 4.14 11.96
CA ASN A 140 -20.91 4.57 10.88
C ASN A 140 -20.97 6.11 10.79
N ARG A 141 -21.79 6.65 9.89
CA ARG A 141 -21.99 8.11 9.72
C ARG A 141 -22.63 8.81 10.91
N ASN A 142 -23.29 8.06 11.80
CA ASN A 142 -23.92 8.56 13.03
C ASN A 142 -22.96 8.50 14.23
N LEU A 143 -21.71 8.04 14.02
CA LEU A 143 -20.70 7.76 15.04
C LEU A 143 -21.02 6.56 15.96
N ASP A 144 -21.95 5.69 15.57
CA ASP A 144 -22.14 4.40 16.22
C ASP A 144 -20.92 3.51 15.95
N LEU A 145 -20.30 2.98 17.00
CA LEU A 145 -19.08 2.18 16.94
C LEU A 145 -19.39 0.68 17.03
N TYR A 146 -18.89 -0.07 16.06
CA TYR A 146 -19.01 -1.53 15.97
C TYR A 146 -17.64 -2.18 16.16
N SER A 147 -17.60 -3.28 16.90
CA SER A 147 -16.38 -4.07 17.17
C SER A 147 -16.31 -5.34 16.29
N SER A 148 -17.45 -5.80 15.80
CA SER A 148 -17.61 -6.92 14.87
C SER A 148 -18.64 -6.60 13.78
N PHE A 149 -18.67 -7.37 12.69
CA PHE A 149 -19.69 -7.19 11.64
C PHE A 149 -21.09 -7.63 12.10
N ASP A 150 -21.18 -8.58 13.04
CA ASP A 150 -22.44 -9.10 13.57
C ASP A 150 -23.20 -8.07 14.41
N GLU A 151 -22.49 -7.11 15.01
CA GLU A 151 -23.08 -5.95 15.70
C GLU A 151 -23.71 -4.93 14.73
N VAL A 152 -23.37 -4.97 13.43
CA VAL A 152 -23.78 -3.94 12.46
C VAL A 152 -25.24 -4.14 12.04
N PRO A 153 -26.13 -3.14 12.20
CA PRO A 153 -27.50 -3.20 11.69
C PRO A 153 -27.55 -3.40 10.18
N VAL A 154 -28.49 -4.24 9.71
CA VAL A 154 -28.60 -4.66 8.30
C VAL A 154 -28.66 -3.47 7.31
N MET A 155 -29.25 -2.34 7.72
CA MET A 155 -29.26 -1.09 6.94
C MET A 155 -27.87 -0.55 6.57
N TYR A 156 -26.84 -0.86 7.36
CA TYR A 156 -25.45 -0.44 7.14
C TYR A 156 -24.58 -1.51 6.48
N HIS A 157 -25.07 -2.74 6.23
CA HIS A 157 -24.32 -3.81 5.54
C HIS A 157 -23.92 -3.46 4.10
N THR A 158 -24.53 -2.42 3.52
CA THR A 158 -24.14 -1.87 2.21
C THR A 158 -23.00 -0.86 2.29
N GLN A 159 -22.64 -0.37 3.49
CA GLN A 159 -21.58 0.61 3.73
C GLN A 159 -20.40 -0.02 4.49
N ILE A 160 -20.67 -0.77 5.56
CA ILE A 160 -19.69 -1.54 6.33
C ILE A 160 -19.62 -2.97 5.74
N ARG A 161 -18.45 -3.63 5.78
CA ARG A 161 -18.22 -5.01 5.33
C ARG A 161 -17.37 -5.79 6.33
N PRO A 162 -17.44 -7.13 6.33
CA PRO A 162 -16.61 -7.96 7.21
C PRO A 162 -15.10 -7.66 7.09
N HIS A 163 -14.57 -7.52 5.87
CA HIS A 163 -13.15 -7.24 5.62
C HIS A 163 -12.65 -5.85 6.08
N MET A 164 -13.53 -5.02 6.64
CA MET A 164 -13.14 -3.73 7.23
C MET A 164 -12.73 -3.85 8.70
N PHE A 165 -13.07 -4.97 9.35
CA PHE A 165 -12.75 -5.28 10.74
C PHE A 165 -11.39 -5.98 10.84
N PRO A 166 -10.79 -6.05 12.04
CA PRO A 166 -9.60 -6.86 12.28
C PRO A 166 -9.81 -8.32 11.87
N PRO A 167 -8.81 -9.00 11.28
CA PRO A 167 -8.85 -10.45 11.14
C PRO A 167 -8.79 -11.13 12.52
N PRO A 168 -9.10 -12.43 12.61
CA PRO A 168 -8.92 -13.20 13.85
C PRO A 168 -7.48 -13.10 14.38
N PRO A 169 -7.23 -13.13 15.70
CA PRO A 169 -5.89 -12.97 16.27
C PRO A 169 -4.84 -13.94 15.71
N GLU A 170 -5.23 -15.20 15.48
CA GLU A 170 -4.39 -16.24 14.88
C GLU A 170 -3.85 -15.81 13.49
N VAL A 171 -4.73 -15.23 12.66
CA VAL A 171 -4.39 -14.69 11.34
C VAL A 171 -3.59 -13.38 11.47
N ALA A 172 -3.89 -12.54 12.47
CA ALA A 172 -3.14 -11.30 12.69
C ALA A 172 -1.67 -11.56 13.06
N GLU A 173 -1.41 -12.61 13.85
CA GLU A 173 -0.06 -13.06 14.21
C GLU A 173 0.69 -13.72 13.04
N GLU A 174 0.02 -14.59 12.26
CA GLU A 174 0.58 -15.19 11.03
C GLU A 174 0.98 -14.13 10.00
N LEU A 175 0.15 -13.10 9.84
CA LEU A 175 0.38 -11.99 8.92
C LEU A 175 1.35 -10.93 9.46
N HIS A 176 1.82 -11.05 10.70
CA HIS A 176 2.73 -10.10 11.35
C HIS A 176 2.24 -8.63 11.32
N LEU A 177 0.94 -8.41 11.54
CA LEU A 177 0.32 -7.09 11.44
C LEU A 177 0.85 -6.07 12.46
N GLU A 178 1.51 -6.52 13.53
CA GLU A 178 2.16 -5.65 14.51
C GLU A 178 3.29 -4.78 13.92
N ARG A 179 3.89 -5.19 12.79
CA ARG A 179 5.08 -4.56 12.19
C ARG A 179 4.78 -3.35 11.29
N TRP A 180 3.59 -2.77 11.42
CA TRP A 180 2.92 -2.03 10.35
C TRP A 180 3.60 -0.77 9.77
N THR A 181 4.37 -0.01 10.54
CA THR A 181 4.33 1.46 10.36
C THR A 181 4.93 2.01 9.07
N CYS A 182 5.83 1.28 8.43
CA CYS A 182 6.27 1.56 7.07
C CYS A 182 6.67 0.23 6.47
N LEU A 183 5.77 -0.32 5.65
CA LEU A 183 5.93 -1.66 5.11
C LEU A 183 6.16 -1.65 3.62
N GLN A 184 7.09 -2.52 3.25
CA GLN A 184 7.36 -2.90 1.90
C GLN A 184 6.87 -4.34 1.72
N LEU A 185 6.06 -4.58 0.70
CA LEU A 185 5.64 -5.92 0.31
C LEU A 185 6.72 -6.53 -0.58
N SER A 186 7.24 -7.68 -0.22
CA SER A 186 8.13 -8.49 -1.08
C SER A 186 7.31 -9.60 -1.73
N VAL A 187 7.51 -9.87 -3.02
CA VAL A 187 7.01 -11.10 -3.66
C VAL A 187 8.08 -12.18 -3.49
N ASN A 188 7.70 -13.30 -2.90
CA ASN A 188 8.61 -14.42 -2.66
C ASN A 188 8.72 -15.34 -3.88
N ASP A 189 9.90 -15.91 -4.11
CA ASP A 189 10.10 -16.91 -5.15
C ASP A 189 9.29 -18.16 -4.82
N ALA A 190 8.27 -18.44 -5.65
CA ALA A 190 7.41 -19.62 -5.53
C ALA A 190 8.13 -20.91 -5.98
N THR A 191 9.35 -21.15 -5.46
CA THR A 191 10.19 -22.33 -5.74
C THR A 191 11.04 -22.76 -4.52
N SER A 192 10.41 -22.98 -3.36
CA SER A 192 11.09 -23.65 -2.22
C SER A 192 10.24 -24.66 -1.43
N ASN A 193 9.02 -25.00 -1.88
CA ASN A 193 8.28 -26.15 -1.36
C ASN A 193 8.55 -27.39 -2.23
N GLY A 194 9.73 -27.98 -2.02
CA GLY A 194 10.17 -29.19 -2.70
C GLY A 194 11.22 -29.96 -1.90
N THR A 195 10.76 -31.00 -1.20
CA THR A 195 11.53 -32.10 -0.57
C THR A 195 12.65 -31.73 0.42
N GLU A 196 12.41 -31.98 1.71
CA GLU A 196 12.96 -33.15 2.42
C GLU A 196 11.85 -33.87 3.19
#